data_AF-A0A2E5B6J9-F1
#
_entry.id   AF-A0A2E5B6J9-F1
#
_cell.length_a   1.000
_cell.length_b   1.000
_cell.length_c   1.000
_cell.angle_alpha   90.00
_cell.angle_beta   90.00
_cell.angle_gamma   90.00
#
_symmetry.space_group_name_H-M   'P 1'
#
loop_
_entity.id
_entity.type
_entity.pdbx_description
1 polymer ?
#
loop_
_entity_poly.entity_id
_entity_poly.type
_entity_poly.pdbx_seq_one_letter_code
_entity_poly.pdbx_strand_id
1 'polypeptide(L)'
;MRWLSIAIVILLCASTIPASSAGDGHGNDAHWNGYVLDRGSIPNHVLIDQNFDYYSLHTGNSDVIVVAFIFTTCPDVCPVITNNLIQAEDKLEDVDYQFISITVDPGNDKPNVLREYMEDYGATWPHLTGELEDLETVWDSFLINVSTEEIENHDHDHGHDHDGSMDSEDHSTVTVVMPNGTGTEHDVEPKGWEQLTASAYQEGWNINSSSSQWGNFVSGINNDDAPSDYSWWWELHSWNETTNAWQSSATGIDDVEAGPLAFAPNSTDDSVIPLPEDAHDSVFFVVQSNGTNSSAELNDVNAWHMSLGALDSFEAPDSEWGHYMNSIDGVEAPADYSWWWQLHYWNETSNAWSESMVGMDSLIDKEHIAWAPNSTLDEFIPTPGDVETSTSHSTQTFILDADWKPKAVFVGYDWDVDKFVDDVKRAANLASDPDDHDHGLPGFVFATVAASLGLAIIASSREE
;
A
#
# COMPACT_ATOMS: atom_id res chain seq x y z
N MET A 1 -55.06 -36.57 -16.18
CA MET A 1 -54.58 -35.20 -15.91
C MET A 1 -53.06 -35.14 -16.13
N ARG A 2 -52.62 -35.06 -17.39
CA ARG A 2 -51.19 -34.99 -17.77
C ARG A 2 -50.99 -34.22 -19.09
N TRP A 3 -51.81 -33.21 -19.39
CA TRP A 3 -51.74 -32.45 -20.66
C TRP A 3 -52.08 -30.96 -20.47
N LEU A 4 -51.73 -30.37 -19.32
CA LEU A 4 -51.97 -28.94 -19.05
C LEU A 4 -50.77 -28.19 -18.47
N SER A 5 -49.61 -28.84 -18.30
CA SER A 5 -48.41 -28.23 -17.72
C SER A 5 -47.32 -27.86 -18.73
N ILE A 6 -47.55 -28.06 -20.04
CA ILE A 6 -46.53 -27.83 -21.08
C ILE A 6 -46.77 -26.52 -21.87
N ALA A 7 -47.93 -25.88 -21.71
CA ALA A 7 -48.25 -24.65 -22.45
C ALA A 7 -47.84 -23.33 -21.75
N ILE A 8 -47.36 -23.37 -20.50
CA ILE A 8 -46.94 -22.16 -19.75
C ILE A 8 -45.41 -21.94 -19.81
N VAL A 9 -44.62 -22.92 -20.26
CA VAL A 9 -43.15 -22.83 -20.28
C VAL A 9 -42.59 -22.27 -21.61
N ILE A 10 -43.41 -22.12 -22.66
CA ILE A 10 -42.94 -21.65 -23.99
C ILE A 10 -43.24 -20.16 -24.24
N LEU A 11 -43.98 -19.47 -23.34
CA LEU A 11 -44.24 -18.03 -23.47
C LEU A 11 -43.31 -17.14 -22.61
N LEU A 12 -42.28 -17.73 -21.98
CA LEU A 12 -41.35 -17.04 -21.07
C LEU A 12 -39.89 -17.00 -21.58
N CYS A 13 -39.65 -17.32 -22.86
CA CYS A 13 -38.31 -17.33 -23.46
C CYS A 13 -38.16 -16.42 -24.70
N ALA A 14 -38.97 -15.36 -24.82
CA ALA A 14 -38.92 -14.44 -25.97
C ALA A 14 -38.86 -12.94 -25.60
N SER A 15 -38.28 -12.59 -24.44
CA SER A 15 -38.08 -11.20 -24.04
C SER A 15 -36.75 -10.94 -23.31
N THR A 16 -35.66 -11.50 -23.82
CA THR A 16 -34.30 -11.07 -23.44
C THR A 16 -33.43 -11.01 -24.69
N ILE A 17 -33.73 -10.02 -25.53
CA ILE A 17 -32.75 -9.44 -26.45
C ILE A 17 -32.56 -8.01 -25.92
N PRO A 18 -31.43 -7.65 -25.30
CA PRO A 18 -31.05 -6.25 -25.24
C PRO A 18 -30.73 -5.83 -26.67
N ALA A 19 -31.65 -5.05 -27.23
CA ALA A 19 -31.42 -4.30 -28.43
C ALA A 19 -30.24 -3.36 -28.19
N SER A 20 -29.28 -3.36 -29.11
CA SER A 20 -28.39 -2.24 -29.34
C SER A 20 -29.23 -1.00 -29.69
N SER A 21 -29.48 -0.14 -28.70
CA SER A 21 -29.76 1.30 -28.87
C SER A 21 -28.55 2.02 -28.28
N ALA A 22 -27.69 2.66 -29.08
CA ALA A 22 -27.89 4.02 -29.57
C ALA A 22 -28.37 4.95 -28.43
N GLY A 23 -27.43 5.78 -27.99
CA GLY A 23 -27.44 6.62 -26.79
C GLY A 23 -28.77 7.20 -26.31
N ASP A 24 -28.94 7.10 -24.99
CA ASP A 24 -29.60 8.09 -24.16
C ASP A 24 -28.93 8.06 -22.77
N GLY A 25 -28.63 9.25 -22.26
CA GLY A 25 -27.76 9.47 -21.11
C GLY A 25 -28.32 9.05 -19.75
N HIS A 26 -27.45 8.42 -18.98
CA HIS A 26 -27.49 8.27 -17.52
C HIS A 26 -26.09 8.65 -17.06
N GLY A 27 -25.89 9.87 -16.57
CA GLY A 27 -25.83 10.19 -15.14
C GLY A 27 -24.43 10.78 -14.94
N ASN A 28 -24.28 11.88 -14.19
CA ASN A 28 -23.00 12.58 -14.09
C ASN A 28 -21.96 11.68 -13.41
N ASP A 29 -21.07 11.04 -14.18
CA ASP A 29 -19.84 10.46 -13.64
C ASP A 29 -19.01 11.62 -13.09
N ALA A 30 -19.17 11.90 -11.80
CA ALA A 30 -18.53 13.00 -11.12
C ALA A 30 -17.02 12.70 -11.02
N HIS A 31 -16.25 13.22 -11.97
CA HIS A 31 -14.79 13.10 -11.98
C HIS A 31 -14.20 13.82 -10.75
N TRP A 32 -13.71 13.05 -9.78
CA TRP A 32 -12.88 13.54 -8.67
C TRP A 32 -11.45 13.72 -9.13
N ASN A 33 -10.75 14.70 -8.56
CA ASN A 33 -9.34 14.95 -8.82
C ASN A 33 -8.43 14.19 -7.85
N GLY A 34 -8.88 13.96 -6.61
CA GLY A 34 -8.24 13.08 -5.64
C GLY A 34 -8.68 11.62 -5.80
N TYR A 35 -8.00 10.71 -5.12
CA TYR A 35 -8.32 9.28 -5.12
C TYR A 35 -9.68 9.04 -4.48
N VAL A 36 -10.63 8.48 -5.23
CA VAL A 36 -11.98 8.19 -4.71
C VAL A 36 -11.92 7.09 -3.67
N LEU A 37 -12.54 7.33 -2.52
CA LEU A 37 -12.65 6.36 -1.45
C LEU A 37 -14.11 5.90 -1.33
N ASP A 38 -14.32 4.58 -1.33
CA ASP A 38 -15.60 3.98 -0.95
C ASP A 38 -15.38 3.08 0.28
N ARG A 39 -15.44 3.71 1.46
CA ARG A 39 -15.18 3.06 2.75
C ARG A 39 -16.27 3.43 3.76
N GLY A 40 -16.32 2.71 4.88
CA GLY A 40 -17.23 3.02 5.99
C GLY A 40 -16.99 4.42 6.57
N SER A 41 -18.00 4.93 7.29
CA SER A 41 -17.87 6.18 8.04
C SER A 41 -16.82 6.06 9.15
N ILE A 42 -16.03 7.11 9.32
CA ILE A 42 -15.02 7.21 10.37
C ILE A 42 -15.72 7.34 11.73
N PRO A 43 -15.42 6.45 12.69
CA PRO A 43 -15.98 6.54 14.04
C PRO A 43 -15.66 7.86 14.72
N ASN A 44 -16.55 8.29 15.62
CA ASN A 44 -16.28 9.47 16.42
C ASN A 44 -15.17 9.19 17.44
N HIS A 45 -14.14 10.04 17.43
CA HIS A 45 -13.04 10.03 18.39
C HIS A 45 -13.02 11.34 19.18
N VAL A 46 -12.48 11.30 20.41
CA VAL A 46 -12.32 12.49 21.25
C VAL A 46 -10.83 12.72 21.48
N LEU A 47 -10.33 13.82 20.93
CA LEU A 47 -8.93 14.24 21.02
C LEU A 47 -8.82 15.52 21.87
N ILE A 48 -7.64 16.13 21.90
CA ILE A 48 -7.32 17.37 22.60
C ILE A 48 -6.89 18.41 21.56
N ASP A 49 -7.52 19.58 21.57
CA ASP A 49 -7.15 20.68 20.69
C ASP A 49 -5.95 21.48 21.22
N GLN A 50 -5.49 22.46 20.42
CA GLN A 50 -4.39 23.36 20.76
C GLN A 50 -4.64 24.24 22.01
N ASN A 51 -5.90 24.34 22.47
CA ASN A 51 -6.32 25.12 23.64
C ASN A 51 -6.43 24.27 24.91
N PHE A 52 -6.06 22.99 24.85
CA PHE A 52 -6.22 21.98 25.90
C PHE A 52 -7.68 21.60 26.17
N ASP A 53 -8.59 21.85 25.22
CA ASP A 53 -9.99 21.45 25.32
C ASP A 53 -10.21 20.09 24.62
N TYR A 54 -11.12 19.28 25.18
CA TYR A 54 -11.52 18.03 24.53
C TYR A 54 -12.32 18.34 23.26
N TYR A 55 -11.90 17.73 22.16
CA TYR A 55 -12.47 17.92 20.84
C TYR A 55 -12.99 16.60 20.30
N SER A 56 -14.30 16.48 20.14
CA SER A 56 -14.89 15.32 19.45
C SER A 56 -14.85 15.59 17.94
N LEU A 57 -14.36 14.63 17.16
CA LEU A 57 -14.30 14.76 15.70
C LEU A 57 -15.69 15.16 15.14
N HIS A 58 -16.76 14.51 15.61
CA HIS A 58 -18.13 14.80 15.18
C HIS A 58 -18.78 16.03 15.85
N THR A 59 -18.00 16.98 16.41
CA THR A 59 -18.57 18.18 17.07
C THR A 59 -19.17 19.19 16.07
N GLY A 60 -18.67 19.22 14.84
CA GLY A 60 -19.16 20.11 13.77
C GLY A 60 -20.28 19.49 12.93
N ASN A 61 -21.05 20.36 12.25
CA ASN A 61 -22.14 19.98 11.36
C ASN A 61 -21.92 20.53 9.93
N SER A 62 -20.67 20.64 9.50
CA SER A 62 -20.34 21.11 8.15
C SER A 62 -20.69 20.05 7.11
N ASP A 63 -21.08 20.50 5.92
CA ASP A 63 -21.45 19.61 4.80
C ASP A 63 -20.24 18.80 4.31
N VAL A 64 -19.03 19.34 4.49
CA VAL A 64 -17.76 18.70 4.14
C VAL A 64 -16.74 18.86 5.26
N ILE A 65 -16.03 17.79 5.56
CA ILE A 65 -14.91 17.78 6.49
C ILE A 65 -13.63 17.45 5.73
N VAL A 66 -12.56 18.21 5.99
CA VAL A 66 -11.22 17.91 5.51
C VAL A 66 -10.33 17.58 6.69
N VAL A 67 -9.64 16.45 6.62
CA VAL A 67 -8.70 15.99 7.65
C VAL A 67 -7.32 15.84 7.04
N ALA A 68 -6.33 16.53 7.59
CA ALA A 68 -4.93 16.40 7.23
C ALA A 68 -4.10 15.87 8.40
N PHE A 69 -3.16 14.96 8.12
CA PHE A 69 -2.22 14.43 9.10
C PHE A 69 -0.90 15.18 9.01
N ILE A 70 -0.41 15.70 10.14
CA ILE A 70 0.80 16.54 10.21
C ILE A 70 1.67 16.17 11.40
N PHE A 71 2.89 16.71 11.48
CA PHE A 71 3.60 16.83 12.75
C PHE A 71 4.48 18.09 12.74
N THR A 72 4.67 18.73 13.90
CA THR A 72 5.22 20.10 13.93
C THR A 72 6.71 20.19 13.65
N THR A 73 7.44 19.09 13.82
CA THR A 73 8.89 19.00 13.53
C THR A 73 9.18 18.66 12.07
N CYS A 74 8.16 18.42 11.23
CA CYS A 74 8.33 18.16 9.81
C CYS A 74 8.93 19.41 9.11
N PRO A 75 10.16 19.32 8.56
CA PRO A 75 10.83 20.50 7.99
C PRO A 75 10.29 20.90 6.61
N ASP A 76 9.67 19.97 5.88
CA ASP A 76 9.44 20.13 4.44
C ASP A 76 7.95 20.09 4.05
N VAL A 77 7.29 18.93 4.17
CA VAL A 77 6.00 18.68 3.50
C VAL A 77 4.78 19.23 4.25
N CYS A 78 4.74 19.12 5.58
CA CYS A 78 3.61 19.62 6.38
C CYS A 78 3.41 21.15 6.26
N PRO A 79 4.47 22.00 6.28
CA PRO A 79 4.35 23.42 5.99
C PRO A 79 3.66 23.72 4.65
N VAL A 80 3.97 22.96 3.60
CA VAL A 80 3.37 23.14 2.27
C VAL A 80 1.89 22.77 2.29
N ILE A 81 1.52 21.66 2.91
CA ILE A 81 0.12 21.22 3.05
C ILE A 81 -0.70 22.25 3.81
N THR A 82 -0.19 22.72 4.96
CA THR A 82 -0.86 23.77 5.74
C THR A 82 -1.08 25.02 4.90
N ASN A 83 -0.08 25.44 4.12
CA ASN A 83 -0.22 26.61 3.23
C ASN A 83 -1.19 26.35 2.06
N ASN A 84 -1.26 25.13 1.53
CA ASN A 84 -2.23 24.77 0.50
C ASN A 84 -3.66 24.81 1.04
N LEU A 85 -3.89 24.34 2.27
CA LEU A 85 -5.19 24.46 2.94
C LEU A 85 -5.58 25.92 3.21
N ILE A 86 -4.64 26.79 3.61
CA ILE A 86 -4.89 28.24 3.73
C ILE A 86 -5.35 28.82 2.38
N GLN A 87 -4.66 28.47 1.29
CA GLN A 87 -5.05 28.92 -0.04
C GLN A 87 -6.41 28.35 -0.51
N ALA A 88 -6.76 27.15 -0.05
CA ALA A 88 -8.06 26.55 -0.33
C ALA A 88 -9.20 27.27 0.42
N GLU A 89 -8.98 27.63 1.69
CA GLU A 89 -9.91 28.41 2.52
C GLU A 89 -10.34 29.72 1.83
N ASP A 90 -9.40 30.45 1.23
CA ASP A 90 -9.67 31.67 0.44
C ASP A 90 -10.61 31.45 -0.77
N LYS A 91 -10.79 30.20 -1.21
CA LYS A 91 -11.58 29.82 -2.40
C LYS A 91 -12.88 29.09 -2.07
N LEU A 92 -13.17 28.88 -0.79
CA LEU A 92 -14.30 28.08 -0.28
C LEU A 92 -15.39 28.93 0.43
N GLU A 93 -15.43 30.25 0.19
CA GLU A 93 -16.37 31.18 0.85
C GLU A 93 -17.87 30.78 0.77
N ASP A 94 -18.28 30.05 -0.28
CA ASP A 94 -19.67 29.63 -0.52
C ASP A 94 -19.96 28.18 -0.07
N VAL A 95 -19.02 27.52 0.63
CA VAL A 95 -19.14 26.13 1.07
C VAL A 95 -19.18 26.07 2.60
N ASP A 96 -20.07 25.26 3.17
CA ASP A 96 -19.99 24.92 4.60
C ASP A 96 -18.98 23.78 4.78
N TYR A 97 -17.74 24.13 5.16
CA TYR A 97 -16.64 23.20 5.33
C TYR A 97 -16.03 23.30 6.72
N GLN A 98 -15.34 22.23 7.13
CA GLN A 98 -14.52 22.20 8.33
C GLN A 98 -13.16 21.57 8.02
N PHE A 99 -12.07 22.28 8.31
CA PHE A 99 -10.72 21.71 8.28
C PHE A 99 -10.32 21.22 9.67
N ILE A 100 -9.53 20.15 9.72
CA ILE A 100 -8.95 19.58 10.93
C ILE A 100 -7.55 19.07 10.60
N SER A 101 -6.58 19.38 11.45
CA SER A 101 -5.26 18.77 11.40
C SER A 101 -5.08 17.83 12.60
N ILE A 102 -4.56 16.62 12.38
CA ILE A 102 -4.32 15.62 13.43
C ILE A 102 -2.84 15.26 13.43
N THR A 103 -2.20 15.25 14.60
CA THR A 103 -0.77 14.90 14.70
C THR A 103 -0.51 13.41 14.48
N VAL A 104 0.62 13.07 13.86
CA VAL A 104 1.22 11.72 13.85
C VAL A 104 2.35 11.57 14.89
N ASP A 105 2.77 12.65 15.54
CA ASP A 105 3.81 12.67 16.58
C ASP A 105 3.29 13.28 17.90
N PRO A 106 2.41 12.57 18.64
CA PRO A 106 1.93 13.06 19.93
C PRO A 106 3.01 13.16 21.01
N GLY A 107 4.19 12.58 20.78
CA GLY A 107 5.35 12.69 21.67
C GLY A 107 5.82 14.14 21.78
N ASN A 108 6.01 14.78 20.63
CA ASN A 108 6.48 16.17 20.52
C ASN A 108 5.33 17.19 20.38
N ASP A 109 4.24 16.83 19.71
CA ASP A 109 3.14 17.75 19.37
C ASP A 109 2.13 17.89 20.51
N LYS A 110 2.56 18.57 21.58
CA LYS A 110 1.67 18.98 22.68
C LYS A 110 0.78 20.16 22.24
N PRO A 111 -0.39 20.38 22.89
CA PRO A 111 -1.32 21.43 22.49
C PRO A 111 -0.69 22.83 22.30
N ASN A 112 0.26 23.20 23.18
CA ASN A 112 0.96 24.48 23.07
C ASN A 112 1.91 24.57 21.87
N VAL A 113 2.48 23.45 21.41
CA VAL A 113 3.36 23.37 20.24
C VAL A 113 2.52 23.47 18.97
N LEU A 114 1.40 22.73 18.92
CA LEU A 114 0.41 22.85 17.83
C LEU A 114 -0.16 24.26 17.71
N ARG A 115 -0.39 24.94 18.84
CA ARG A 115 -0.81 26.34 18.84
C ARG A 115 0.24 27.29 18.24
N GLU A 116 1.52 27.05 18.51
CA GLU A 116 2.60 27.85 17.95
C GLU A 116 2.72 27.60 16.44
N TYR A 117 2.68 26.34 16.02
CA TYR A 117 2.66 25.94 14.61
C TYR A 117 1.51 26.62 13.84
N MET A 118 0.27 26.56 14.34
CA MET A 118 -0.86 27.20 13.64
C MET A 118 -0.72 28.73 13.59
N GLU A 119 -0.17 29.37 14.63
CA GLU A 119 0.06 30.82 14.68
C GLU A 119 1.12 31.25 13.64
N ASP A 120 2.17 30.45 13.47
CA ASP A 120 3.26 30.72 12.52
C ASP A 120 2.80 30.64 11.06
N TYR A 121 1.96 29.67 10.73
CA TYR A 121 1.41 29.53 9.37
C TYR A 121 0.14 30.35 9.13
N GLY A 122 -0.53 30.82 10.19
CA GLY A 122 -1.81 31.53 10.09
C GLY A 122 -3.02 30.63 9.87
N ALA A 123 -2.90 29.35 10.22
CA ALA A 123 -4.02 28.40 10.17
C ALA A 123 -5.04 28.71 11.29
N THR A 124 -6.33 28.65 10.97
CA THR A 124 -7.41 29.04 11.89
C THR A 124 -8.22 27.86 12.44
N TRP A 125 -8.01 26.67 11.89
CA TRP A 125 -8.76 25.46 12.22
C TRP A 125 -8.13 24.64 13.35
N PRO A 126 -8.88 23.69 13.96
CA PRO A 126 -8.38 22.86 15.05
C PRO A 126 -7.18 22.00 14.65
N HIS A 127 -6.15 22.01 15.49
CA HIS A 127 -5.02 21.10 15.44
C HIS A 127 -5.09 20.17 16.65
N LEU A 128 -5.21 18.86 16.40
CA LEU A 128 -5.58 17.88 17.41
C LEU A 128 -4.41 16.95 17.75
N THR A 129 -4.30 16.64 19.03
CA THR A 129 -3.37 15.67 19.62
C THR A 129 -4.09 14.83 20.67
N GLY A 130 -3.43 13.83 21.25
CA GLY A 130 -4.04 12.92 22.19
C GLY A 130 -3.01 12.02 22.86
N GLU A 131 -3.51 11.09 23.68
CA GLU A 131 -2.69 9.96 24.10
C GLU A 131 -2.43 9.05 22.90
N LEU A 132 -1.26 8.39 22.88
CA LEU A 132 -0.85 7.57 21.74
C LEU A 132 -1.89 6.48 21.41
N GLU A 133 -2.42 5.79 22.43
CA GLU A 133 -3.43 4.74 22.25
C GLU A 133 -4.71 5.27 21.57
N ASP A 134 -5.13 6.51 21.88
CA ASP A 134 -6.30 7.12 21.26
C ASP A 134 -5.98 7.47 19.78
N LEU A 135 -4.80 8.01 19.51
CA LEU A 135 -4.37 8.37 18.17
C LEU A 135 -4.13 7.16 17.26
N GLU A 136 -3.61 6.04 17.77
CA GLU A 136 -3.49 4.78 17.01
C GLU A 136 -4.85 4.33 16.46
N THR A 137 -5.92 4.44 17.26
CA THR A 137 -7.27 4.10 16.78
C THR A 137 -7.82 5.08 15.73
N VAL A 138 -7.41 6.35 15.80
CA VAL A 138 -7.72 7.35 14.77
C VAL A 138 -6.97 7.00 13.50
N TRP A 139 -5.66 6.79 13.57
CA TRP A 139 -4.82 6.44 12.42
C TRP A 139 -5.32 5.17 11.73
N ASP A 140 -5.65 4.11 12.48
CA ASP A 140 -6.24 2.89 11.94
C ASP A 140 -7.57 3.15 11.22
N SER A 141 -8.43 4.01 11.78
CA SER A 141 -9.71 4.39 11.14
C SER A 141 -9.51 5.06 9.77
N PHE A 142 -8.42 5.82 9.62
CA PHE A 142 -8.03 6.48 8.37
C PHE A 142 -7.06 5.64 7.51
N LEU A 143 -6.63 4.46 7.98
CA LEU A 143 -5.58 3.63 7.39
C LEU A 143 -4.25 4.38 7.20
N ILE A 144 -3.89 5.19 8.20
CA ILE A 144 -2.61 5.88 8.31
C ILE A 144 -1.64 4.98 9.07
N ASN A 145 -0.53 4.61 8.43
CA ASN A 145 0.56 3.91 9.09
C ASN A 145 1.55 4.96 9.62
N VAL A 146 1.92 4.85 10.90
CA VAL A 146 2.87 5.78 11.55
C VAL A 146 4.07 4.98 12.02
N SER A 147 5.22 5.17 11.39
CA SER A 147 6.49 4.57 11.81
C SER A 147 7.27 5.55 12.70
N THR A 148 7.61 5.14 13.92
CA THR A 148 8.35 5.98 14.86
C THR A 148 9.80 6.20 14.42
N GLU A 149 10.40 5.27 13.67
CA GLU A 149 11.77 5.41 13.13
C GLU A 149 11.85 6.50 12.04
N GLU A 150 10.79 6.69 11.26
CA GLU A 150 10.70 7.75 10.25
C GLU A 150 10.57 9.15 10.86
N ILE A 151 9.97 9.26 12.06
CA ILE A 151 9.83 10.53 12.80
C ILE A 151 11.17 10.93 13.45
N GLU A 152 11.92 9.96 14.00
CA GLU A 152 13.21 10.21 14.65
C GLU A 152 14.34 10.52 13.66
N ASN A 153 14.30 9.96 12.45
CA ASN A 153 15.31 10.23 11.40
C ASN A 153 15.32 11.69 10.92
N HIS A 154 14.24 12.47 11.15
CA HIS A 154 14.17 13.88 10.78
C HIS A 154 14.93 14.85 11.72
N ASP A 155 15.39 14.40 12.89
CA ASP A 155 16.18 15.26 13.80
C ASP A 155 17.66 15.36 13.35
N HIS A 156 18.09 14.49 12.42
CA HIS A 156 19.49 14.32 12.03
C HIS A 156 19.72 14.01 10.53
N ASP A 157 19.21 14.80 9.60
CA ASP A 157 19.93 14.93 8.32
C ASP A 157 19.81 16.32 7.68
N HIS A 158 20.82 17.14 7.95
CA HIS A 158 21.14 18.28 7.14
C HIS A 158 22.54 18.08 6.55
N GLY A 159 22.56 17.49 5.36
CA GLY A 159 23.34 18.06 4.28
C GLY A 159 23.99 17.03 3.39
N HIS A 160 23.35 16.75 2.25
CA HIS A 160 24.09 16.69 0.99
C HIS A 160 23.26 17.23 -0.18
N ASP A 161 23.66 18.43 -0.57
CA ASP A 161 23.81 18.94 -1.94
C ASP A 161 22.90 18.37 -3.03
N HIS A 162 21.97 19.23 -3.48
CA HIS A 162 21.55 19.29 -4.87
C HIS A 162 22.77 19.43 -5.79
N ASP A 163 23.22 18.32 -6.38
CA ASP A 163 23.97 18.32 -7.64
C ASP A 163 23.27 17.37 -8.62
N GLY A 164 22.71 17.96 -9.67
CA GLY A 164 22.18 17.25 -10.82
C GLY A 164 23.29 16.62 -11.66
N SER A 165 23.95 15.60 -11.09
CA SER A 165 24.73 14.64 -11.85
C SER A 165 23.81 13.49 -12.26
N MET A 166 23.45 13.49 -13.54
CA MET A 166 23.17 12.25 -14.26
C MET A 166 24.41 11.34 -14.17
N ASP A 167 24.50 10.55 -13.10
CA ASP A 167 25.12 9.24 -13.17
C ASP A 167 23.97 8.24 -13.08
N SER A 168 23.36 7.96 -14.23
CA SER A 168 22.52 6.79 -14.44
C SER A 168 23.42 5.56 -14.29
N GLU A 169 23.62 5.11 -13.07
CA GLU A 169 23.87 3.69 -12.85
C GLU A 169 22.51 3.00 -13.02
N ASP A 170 22.44 2.04 -13.94
CA ASP A 170 21.24 1.30 -14.38
C ASP A 170 20.65 0.46 -13.22
N HIS A 171 20.03 1.11 -12.24
CA HIS A 171 19.39 0.42 -11.12
C HIS A 171 17.99 -0.01 -11.54
N SER A 172 17.75 -1.32 -11.46
CA SER A 172 16.41 -1.87 -11.66
C SER A 172 15.54 -1.54 -10.46
N THR A 173 14.26 -1.21 -10.69
CA THR A 173 13.33 -0.82 -9.61
C THR A 173 12.01 -1.58 -9.66
N VAL A 174 11.38 -1.69 -8.49
CA VAL A 174 10.00 -2.17 -8.32
C VAL A 174 9.18 -1.07 -7.68
N THR A 175 8.20 -0.55 -8.41
CA THR A 175 7.21 0.39 -7.87
C THR A 175 6.01 -0.38 -7.31
N VAL A 176 5.54 -0.06 -6.12
CA VAL A 176 4.31 -0.61 -5.55
C VAL A 176 3.30 0.51 -5.32
N VAL A 177 2.14 0.42 -5.96
CA VAL A 177 0.99 1.28 -5.68
C VAL A 177 0.02 0.49 -4.83
N MET A 178 -0.11 0.86 -3.56
CA MET A 178 -1.03 0.24 -2.63
C MET A 178 -2.49 0.64 -2.94
N PRO A 179 -3.51 -0.13 -2.50
CA PRO A 179 -4.92 0.20 -2.74
C PRO A 179 -5.40 1.55 -2.16
N ASN A 180 -4.61 2.18 -1.29
CA ASN A 180 -4.85 3.52 -0.78
C ASN A 180 -4.30 4.63 -1.70
N GLY A 181 -3.66 4.28 -2.82
CA GLY A 181 -3.03 5.21 -3.77
C GLY A 181 -1.60 5.60 -3.40
N THR A 182 -1.05 5.06 -2.31
CA THR A 182 0.35 5.30 -1.94
C THR A 182 1.26 4.53 -2.89
N GLY A 183 2.12 5.25 -3.60
CA GLY A 183 3.19 4.68 -4.42
C GLY A 183 4.52 4.69 -3.66
N THR A 184 5.23 3.57 -3.67
CA THR A 184 6.62 3.47 -3.20
C THR A 184 7.47 2.85 -4.30
N GLU A 185 8.75 3.22 -4.37
CA GLU A 185 9.72 2.63 -5.28
C GLU A 185 10.84 2.00 -4.45
N HIS A 186 11.23 0.81 -4.87
CA HIS A 186 12.24 0.00 -4.21
C HIS A 186 13.31 -0.37 -5.22
N ASP A 187 14.57 -0.17 -4.85
CA ASP A 187 15.71 -0.65 -5.63
C ASP A 187 15.77 -2.18 -5.58
N VAL A 188 16.07 -2.81 -6.72
CA VAL A 188 16.26 -4.25 -6.79
C VAL A 188 17.68 -4.59 -6.33
N GLU A 189 17.81 -5.01 -5.08
CA GLU A 189 19.08 -5.41 -4.46
C GLU A 189 19.02 -6.82 -3.85
N PRO A 190 19.00 -7.89 -4.67
CA PRO A 190 18.94 -9.25 -4.15
C PRO A 190 20.15 -9.54 -3.25
N LYS A 191 19.89 -10.13 -2.09
CA LYS A 191 20.93 -10.69 -1.22
C LYS A 191 21.05 -12.19 -1.48
N GLY A 192 21.93 -12.85 -0.76
CA GLY A 192 22.21 -14.27 -0.98
C GLY A 192 21.00 -15.17 -0.75
N TRP A 193 20.04 -14.76 0.10
CA TRP A 193 18.83 -15.54 0.37
C TRP A 193 17.88 -15.53 -0.82
N GLU A 194 17.68 -14.37 -1.42
CA GLU A 194 16.88 -14.16 -2.62
C GLU A 194 17.50 -14.94 -3.79
N GLN A 195 18.83 -14.86 -3.95
CA GLN A 195 19.55 -15.63 -4.97
C GLN A 195 19.40 -17.14 -4.75
N LEU A 196 19.52 -17.65 -3.52
CA LEU A 196 19.31 -19.07 -3.22
C LEU A 196 17.88 -19.49 -3.52
N THR A 197 16.90 -18.68 -3.15
CA THR A 197 15.48 -18.96 -3.36
C THR A 197 15.16 -19.05 -4.85
N ALA A 198 15.65 -18.08 -5.64
CA ALA A 198 15.52 -18.09 -7.10
C ALA A 198 16.22 -19.31 -7.73
N SER A 199 17.46 -19.59 -7.31
CA SER A 199 18.25 -20.75 -7.76
C SER A 199 17.55 -22.06 -7.46
N ALA A 200 16.99 -22.19 -6.25
CA ALA A 200 16.28 -23.38 -5.82
C ALA A 200 14.99 -23.60 -6.63
N TYR A 201 14.27 -22.53 -6.95
CA TYR A 201 13.11 -22.64 -7.82
C TYR A 201 13.49 -23.12 -9.23
N GLN A 202 14.50 -22.49 -9.85
CA GLN A 202 14.95 -22.82 -11.21
C GLN A 202 15.43 -24.27 -11.34
N GLU A 203 16.23 -24.74 -10.39
CA GLU A 203 16.82 -26.08 -10.43
C GLU A 203 15.99 -27.15 -9.67
N GLY A 204 14.84 -26.75 -9.09
CA GLY A 204 13.98 -27.63 -8.30
C GLY A 204 14.65 -28.16 -7.03
N TRP A 205 15.50 -27.35 -6.38
CA TRP A 205 16.14 -27.72 -5.13
C TRP A 205 15.16 -27.65 -3.96
N ASN A 206 15.23 -28.65 -3.08
CA ASN A 206 14.49 -28.64 -1.83
C ASN A 206 15.36 -28.04 -0.71
N ILE A 207 14.99 -26.87 -0.20
CA ILE A 207 15.70 -26.18 0.88
C ILE A 207 14.98 -26.44 2.21
N ASN A 208 15.70 -26.98 3.18
CA ASN A 208 15.25 -27.11 4.56
C ASN A 208 15.88 -25.99 5.39
N SER A 209 15.11 -24.93 5.65
CA SER A 209 15.56 -23.75 6.39
C SER A 209 14.67 -23.43 7.59
N SER A 210 15.18 -22.58 8.46
CA SER A 210 14.42 -21.96 9.55
C SER A 210 14.72 -20.47 9.62
N SER A 211 13.69 -19.64 9.78
CA SER A 211 13.83 -18.19 9.91
C SER A 211 13.79 -17.77 11.38
N SER A 212 14.56 -16.75 11.75
CA SER A 212 14.57 -16.15 13.08
C SER A 212 14.86 -14.64 13.00
N GLN A 213 14.87 -13.96 14.15
CA GLN A 213 15.30 -12.55 14.21
C GLN A 213 16.76 -12.30 13.75
N TRP A 214 17.55 -13.35 13.54
CA TRP A 214 18.94 -13.29 13.07
C TRP A 214 19.08 -13.72 11.60
N GLY A 215 17.96 -13.77 10.85
CA GLY A 215 17.93 -14.20 9.46
C GLY A 215 17.54 -15.66 9.25
N ASN A 216 17.72 -16.10 8.01
CA ASN A 216 17.44 -17.44 7.51
C ASN A 216 18.64 -18.36 7.72
N PHE A 217 18.36 -19.55 8.26
CA PHE A 217 19.36 -20.58 8.50
C PHE A 217 19.06 -21.82 7.66
N VAL A 218 19.98 -22.21 6.79
CA VAL A 218 19.87 -23.42 5.97
C VAL A 218 20.40 -24.63 6.74
N SER A 219 19.55 -25.64 6.91
CA SER A 219 19.86 -26.89 7.61
C SER A 219 19.95 -28.10 6.69
N GLY A 220 19.43 -28.01 5.46
CA GLY A 220 19.48 -29.08 4.48
C GLY A 220 19.20 -28.60 3.06
N ILE A 221 19.81 -29.24 2.08
CA ILE A 221 19.53 -29.01 0.65
C ILE A 221 19.41 -30.37 -0.04
N ASN A 222 18.38 -30.56 -0.88
CA ASN A 222 18.17 -31.77 -1.69
C ASN A 222 18.15 -33.09 -0.89
N ASN A 223 17.55 -33.05 0.31
CA ASN A 223 17.49 -34.16 1.28
C ASN A 223 18.84 -34.54 1.91
N ASP A 224 19.82 -33.65 1.85
CA ASP A 224 21.09 -33.77 2.56
C ASP A 224 21.08 -32.82 3.77
N ASP A 225 20.40 -33.27 4.83
CA ASP A 225 20.25 -32.52 6.08
C ASP A 225 21.49 -32.66 6.96
N ALA A 226 21.91 -31.54 7.56
CA ALA A 226 22.96 -31.53 8.55
C ALA A 226 22.57 -32.42 9.75
N PRO A 227 23.45 -33.31 10.21
CA PRO A 227 23.12 -34.28 11.25
C PRO A 227 22.99 -33.61 12.62
N SER A 228 22.08 -34.12 13.46
CA SER A 228 21.81 -33.59 14.80
C SER A 228 22.99 -33.64 15.78
N ASP A 229 24.05 -34.38 15.43
CA ASP A 229 25.27 -34.48 16.22
C ASP A 229 26.32 -33.42 15.87
N TYR A 230 26.00 -32.52 14.93
CA TYR A 230 26.89 -31.46 14.44
C TYR A 230 28.24 -31.97 13.94
N SER A 231 28.28 -33.22 13.43
CA SER A 231 29.49 -33.75 12.79
C SER A 231 29.90 -32.95 11.55
N TRP A 232 28.95 -32.26 10.92
CA TRP A 232 29.15 -31.17 9.97
C TRP A 232 27.92 -30.26 9.96
N TRP A 233 28.04 -29.07 9.36
CA TRP A 233 26.92 -28.15 9.08
C TRP A 233 27.11 -27.51 7.71
N TRP A 234 26.02 -26.99 7.14
CA TRP A 234 26.07 -26.22 5.89
C TRP A 234 26.77 -24.89 6.14
N GLU A 235 27.84 -24.64 5.39
CA GLU A 235 28.63 -23.42 5.41
C GLU A 235 28.44 -22.68 4.08
N LEU A 236 28.18 -21.38 4.19
CA LEU A 236 28.06 -20.47 3.05
C LEU A 236 29.45 -19.98 2.69
N HIS A 237 29.77 -20.01 1.40
CA HIS A 237 31.00 -19.46 0.84
C HIS A 237 30.66 -18.35 -0.15
N SER A 238 31.43 -17.27 -0.11
CA SER A 238 31.41 -16.21 -1.11
C SER A 238 32.71 -16.19 -1.89
N TRP A 239 32.63 -15.80 -3.15
CA TRP A 239 33.80 -15.71 -4.01
C TRP A 239 34.55 -14.40 -3.78
N ASN A 240 35.84 -14.49 -3.48
CA ASN A 240 36.69 -13.31 -3.34
C ASN A 240 37.44 -13.05 -4.65
N GLU A 241 36.95 -12.10 -5.45
CA GLU A 241 37.52 -11.74 -6.75
C GLU A 241 38.98 -11.31 -6.68
N THR A 242 39.37 -10.62 -5.61
CA THR A 242 40.76 -10.15 -5.43
C THR A 242 41.73 -11.32 -5.30
N THR A 243 41.31 -12.39 -4.62
CA THR A 243 42.14 -13.58 -4.39
C THR A 243 41.86 -14.74 -5.35
N ASN A 244 40.77 -14.66 -6.13
CA ASN A 244 40.24 -15.75 -6.96
C ASN A 244 40.10 -17.06 -6.17
N ALA A 245 39.45 -16.97 -5.01
CA ALA A 245 39.24 -18.10 -4.12
C ALA A 245 37.92 -17.98 -3.36
N TRP A 246 37.32 -19.13 -3.07
CA TRP A 246 36.23 -19.24 -2.12
C TRP A 246 36.67 -18.89 -0.71
N GLN A 247 35.79 -18.25 0.05
CA GLN A 247 35.98 -17.93 1.46
C GLN A 247 34.68 -18.20 2.20
N SER A 248 34.75 -18.78 3.40
CA SER A 248 33.60 -18.88 4.29
C SER A 248 33.02 -17.49 4.56
N SER A 249 31.72 -17.30 4.37
CA SER A 249 31.05 -16.05 4.69
C SER A 249 31.14 -15.76 6.20
N ALA A 250 31.40 -14.51 6.55
CA ALA A 250 31.41 -14.05 7.94
C ALA A 250 30.01 -13.68 8.45
N THR A 251 29.04 -13.59 7.54
CA THR A 251 27.67 -13.16 7.79
C THR A 251 26.67 -14.22 7.34
N GLY A 252 25.41 -14.06 7.77
CA GLY A 252 24.31 -14.90 7.31
C GLY A 252 24.05 -14.73 5.82
N ILE A 253 23.24 -15.61 5.25
CA ILE A 253 22.90 -15.58 3.83
C ILE A 253 22.07 -14.35 3.43
N ASP A 254 21.32 -13.78 4.38
CA ASP A 254 20.52 -12.57 4.19
C ASP A 254 21.37 -11.30 4.11
N ASP A 255 22.60 -11.34 4.64
CA ASP A 255 23.50 -10.18 4.73
C ASP A 255 24.64 -10.25 3.67
N VAL A 256 24.70 -11.31 2.87
CA VAL A 256 25.71 -11.45 1.81
C VAL A 256 25.14 -10.91 0.51
N GLU A 257 25.92 -10.13 -0.24
CA GLU A 257 25.52 -9.66 -1.56
C GLU A 257 25.36 -10.84 -2.53
N ALA A 258 24.39 -10.74 -3.44
CA ALA A 258 24.26 -11.68 -4.53
C ALA A 258 25.51 -11.65 -5.44
N GLY A 259 25.82 -12.79 -6.04
CA GLY A 259 27.02 -13.00 -6.85
C GLY A 259 27.41 -14.47 -6.86
N PRO A 260 28.69 -14.82 -7.03
CA PRO A 260 29.11 -16.21 -6.96
C PRO A 260 29.10 -16.69 -5.51
N LEU A 261 28.10 -17.51 -5.19
CA LEU A 261 27.86 -18.06 -3.86
C LEU A 261 27.89 -19.59 -3.89
N ALA A 262 28.23 -20.21 -2.76
CA ALA A 262 28.20 -21.66 -2.64
C ALA A 262 27.77 -22.13 -1.25
N PHE A 263 27.01 -23.23 -1.21
CA PHE A 263 26.78 -24.01 0.00
C PHE A 263 27.55 -25.32 -0.07
N ALA A 264 28.29 -25.63 0.99
CA ALA A 264 28.96 -26.91 1.17
C ALA A 264 28.99 -27.32 2.64
N PRO A 265 29.17 -28.60 2.99
CA PRO A 265 29.53 -28.98 4.35
C PRO A 265 30.79 -28.24 4.79
N ASN A 266 30.84 -27.70 6.01
CA ASN A 266 32.00 -27.02 6.60
C ASN A 266 33.32 -27.82 6.65
N SER A 267 33.27 -29.11 6.31
CA SER A 267 34.43 -30.00 6.20
C SER A 267 34.93 -30.17 4.77
N THR A 268 34.26 -29.52 3.81
CA THR A 268 34.61 -29.50 2.40
C THR A 268 35.88 -28.68 2.21
N ASP A 269 36.79 -29.18 1.37
CA ASP A 269 37.95 -28.41 0.94
C ASP A 269 37.51 -27.42 -0.14
N ASP A 270 37.70 -26.12 0.07
CA ASP A 270 37.30 -25.07 -0.87
C ASP A 270 37.76 -25.32 -2.32
N SER A 271 38.88 -26.04 -2.51
CA SER A 271 39.39 -26.39 -3.85
C SER A 271 38.53 -27.38 -4.63
N VAL A 272 37.56 -28.05 -3.98
CA VAL A 272 36.61 -28.94 -4.65
C VAL A 272 35.29 -28.27 -5.01
N ILE A 273 35.04 -27.06 -4.49
CA ILE A 273 33.90 -26.25 -4.91
C ILE A 273 34.18 -25.77 -6.34
N PRO A 274 33.25 -25.96 -7.29
CA PRO A 274 33.43 -25.47 -8.66
C PRO A 274 33.78 -23.98 -8.68
N LEU A 275 34.62 -23.58 -9.64
CA LEU A 275 34.98 -22.17 -9.81
C LEU A 275 33.92 -21.50 -10.70
N PRO A 276 33.51 -20.25 -10.39
CA PRO A 276 32.67 -19.48 -11.29
C PRO A 276 33.41 -19.21 -12.61
N GLU A 277 32.69 -19.22 -13.73
CA GLU A 277 33.28 -18.90 -15.05
C GLU A 277 33.48 -17.38 -15.21
N ASP A 278 32.49 -16.59 -14.81
CA ASP A 278 32.56 -15.14 -14.62
C ASP A 278 32.25 -14.78 -13.16
N ALA A 279 33.00 -13.82 -12.60
CA ALA A 279 32.81 -13.42 -11.21
C ALA A 279 31.62 -12.46 -11.02
N HIS A 280 31.09 -11.92 -12.12
CA HIS A 280 29.94 -11.03 -12.11
C HIS A 280 28.60 -11.77 -12.20
N ASP A 281 28.59 -13.06 -12.52
CA ASP A 281 27.36 -13.83 -12.66
C ASP A 281 26.76 -14.15 -11.28
N SER A 282 25.44 -14.04 -11.18
CA SER A 282 24.67 -14.56 -10.03
C SER A 282 24.55 -16.09 -10.13
N VAL A 283 25.67 -16.77 -9.88
CA VAL A 283 25.78 -18.24 -9.86
C VAL A 283 25.78 -18.77 -8.42
N PHE A 284 24.98 -19.81 -8.17
CA PHE A 284 24.92 -20.49 -6.89
C PHE A 284 25.36 -21.95 -7.03
N PHE A 285 26.36 -22.38 -6.27
CA PHE A 285 26.80 -23.77 -6.21
C PHE A 285 26.30 -24.48 -4.96
N VAL A 286 25.94 -25.75 -5.09
CA VAL A 286 25.64 -26.62 -3.96
C VAL A 286 26.53 -27.85 -4.05
N VAL A 287 27.35 -28.07 -3.04
CA VAL A 287 28.18 -29.28 -2.88
C VAL A 287 27.60 -30.12 -1.75
N GLN A 288 27.13 -31.32 -2.06
CA GLN A 288 26.54 -32.24 -1.08
C GLN A 288 27.62 -33.00 -0.29
N SER A 289 27.24 -33.55 0.86
CA SER A 289 28.09 -34.35 1.76
C SER A 289 28.68 -35.60 1.12
N ASN A 290 28.05 -36.13 0.07
CA ASN A 290 28.54 -37.24 -0.73
C ASN A 290 29.55 -36.82 -1.83
N GLY A 291 29.81 -35.51 -1.99
CA GLY A 291 30.71 -34.92 -2.97
C GLY A 291 30.09 -34.63 -4.35
N THR A 292 28.79 -34.87 -4.56
CA THR A 292 28.10 -34.42 -5.79
C THR A 292 27.83 -32.94 -5.71
N ASN A 293 27.90 -32.25 -6.85
CA ASN A 293 27.60 -30.83 -6.95
C ASN A 293 26.51 -30.54 -7.98
N SER A 294 25.83 -29.42 -7.77
CA SER A 294 24.90 -28.79 -8.70
C SER A 294 25.15 -27.28 -8.70
N SER A 295 24.72 -26.60 -9.75
CA SER A 295 24.82 -25.16 -9.89
C SER A 295 23.55 -24.59 -10.51
N ALA A 296 23.22 -23.36 -10.15
CA ALA A 296 22.19 -22.56 -10.79
C ALA A 296 22.83 -21.25 -11.24
N GLU A 297 22.48 -20.77 -12.43
CA GLU A 297 22.92 -19.49 -12.96
C GLU A 297 21.68 -18.68 -13.32
N LEU A 298 21.53 -17.51 -12.70
CA LEU A 298 20.42 -16.59 -12.95
C LEU A 298 20.80 -15.69 -14.13
N ASN A 299 20.55 -16.18 -15.35
CA ASN A 299 20.88 -15.48 -16.59
C ASN A 299 19.88 -14.36 -16.93
N ASP A 300 18.60 -14.58 -16.60
CA ASP A 300 17.51 -13.63 -16.88
C ASP A 300 16.81 -13.25 -15.57
N VAL A 301 16.87 -11.96 -15.22
CA VAL A 301 16.10 -11.41 -14.10
C VAL A 301 14.68 -11.17 -14.59
N ASN A 302 13.72 -11.94 -14.05
CA ASN A 302 12.30 -11.79 -14.35
C ASN A 302 11.62 -10.95 -13.25
N ALA A 303 10.36 -10.59 -13.45
CA ALA A 303 9.64 -9.77 -12.49
C ALA A 303 9.45 -10.43 -11.10
N TRP A 304 9.48 -11.76 -11.02
CA TRP A 304 9.50 -12.45 -9.72
C TRP A 304 10.83 -12.26 -9.00
N HIS A 305 11.96 -12.42 -9.70
CA HIS A 305 13.30 -12.12 -9.18
C HIS A 305 13.42 -10.65 -8.74
N MET A 306 12.90 -9.71 -9.54
CA MET A 306 12.88 -8.29 -9.17
C MET A 306 12.07 -8.04 -7.90
N SER A 307 10.86 -8.61 -7.81
CA SER A 307 10.01 -8.47 -6.61
C SER A 307 10.68 -9.09 -5.38
N LEU A 308 11.34 -10.24 -5.56
CA LEU A 308 12.08 -10.93 -4.51
C LEU A 308 13.27 -10.11 -4.00
N GLY A 309 13.98 -9.41 -4.89
CA GLY A 309 15.12 -8.56 -4.54
C GLY A 309 14.77 -7.15 -4.07
N ALA A 310 13.50 -6.74 -4.15
CA ALA A 310 13.08 -5.38 -3.84
C ALA A 310 12.08 -5.28 -2.67
N LEU A 311 11.24 -6.30 -2.44
CA LEU A 311 10.15 -6.23 -1.47
C LEU A 311 10.47 -7.00 -0.19
N ASP A 312 10.37 -6.35 0.96
CA ASP A 312 10.60 -6.96 2.28
C ASP A 312 9.54 -8.01 2.65
N SER A 313 8.30 -7.82 2.19
CA SER A 313 7.16 -8.66 2.57
C SER A 313 6.18 -8.80 1.40
N PHE A 314 6.17 -9.98 0.78
CA PHE A 314 5.16 -10.33 -0.21
C PHE A 314 4.93 -11.84 -0.24
N GLU A 315 3.75 -12.23 -0.72
CA GLU A 315 3.45 -13.62 -1.03
C GLU A 315 3.19 -13.76 -2.52
N ALA A 316 4.01 -14.58 -3.18
CA ALA A 316 3.80 -14.99 -4.56
C ALA A 316 3.81 -16.52 -4.65
N PRO A 317 2.69 -17.21 -4.36
CA PRO A 317 2.64 -18.67 -4.45
C PRO A 317 2.82 -19.17 -5.89
N ASP A 318 3.56 -20.26 -6.04
CA ASP A 318 3.75 -20.94 -7.33
C ASP A 318 2.50 -21.74 -7.73
N SER A 319 2.30 -21.86 -9.04
CA SER A 319 1.20 -22.60 -9.65
C SER A 319 1.66 -23.32 -10.92
N GLU A 320 0.79 -24.11 -11.54
CA GLU A 320 1.10 -24.72 -12.86
C GLU A 320 1.40 -23.67 -13.97
N TRP A 321 1.08 -22.39 -13.71
CA TRP A 321 1.29 -21.26 -14.63
C TRP A 321 2.39 -20.31 -14.17
N GLY A 322 3.16 -20.67 -13.14
CA GLY A 322 4.15 -19.82 -12.48
C GLY A 322 3.59 -19.11 -11.26
N HIS A 323 4.39 -18.20 -10.73
CA HIS A 323 4.08 -17.35 -9.60
C HIS A 323 3.07 -16.27 -9.97
N TYR A 324 2.22 -15.91 -9.01
CA TYR A 324 1.32 -14.77 -9.11
C TYR A 324 1.35 -13.99 -7.80
N MET A 325 1.24 -12.67 -7.87
CA MET A 325 1.26 -11.83 -6.68
C MET A 325 -0.04 -12.02 -5.90
N ASN A 326 0.05 -12.56 -4.69
CA ASN A 326 -1.08 -12.77 -3.78
C ASN A 326 -1.22 -11.59 -2.82
N SER A 327 -0.11 -11.19 -2.18
CA SER A 327 -0.09 -10.11 -1.20
C SER A 327 1.23 -9.36 -1.24
N ILE A 328 1.18 -8.07 -0.89
CA ILE A 328 2.35 -7.22 -0.61
C ILE A 328 2.06 -6.53 0.72
N ASP A 329 3.00 -6.56 1.66
CA ASP A 329 2.87 -6.05 3.03
C ASP A 329 1.61 -6.56 3.76
N GLY A 330 1.24 -7.81 3.50
CA GLY A 330 0.05 -8.44 4.07
C GLY A 330 -1.28 -7.97 3.47
N VAL A 331 -1.25 -7.12 2.43
CA VAL A 331 -2.45 -6.66 1.72
C VAL A 331 -2.79 -7.63 0.60
N GLU A 332 -3.84 -8.40 0.83
CA GLU A 332 -4.39 -9.37 -0.12
C GLU A 332 -5.55 -8.78 -0.93
N ALA A 333 -5.66 -9.24 -2.18
CA ALA A 333 -6.85 -9.01 -2.98
C ALA A 333 -8.09 -9.69 -2.34
N PRO A 334 -9.25 -9.03 -2.31
CA PRO A 334 -10.45 -9.58 -1.70
C PRO A 334 -10.99 -10.78 -2.48
N ALA A 335 -11.60 -11.73 -1.76
CA ALA A 335 -12.10 -12.98 -2.34
C ALA A 335 -13.24 -12.81 -3.38
N ASP A 336 -13.81 -11.61 -3.48
CA ASP A 336 -14.83 -11.27 -4.47
C ASP A 336 -14.24 -10.81 -5.82
N TYR A 337 -12.90 -10.72 -5.92
CA TYR A 337 -12.18 -10.24 -7.10
C TYR A 337 -12.58 -8.82 -7.52
N SER A 338 -13.01 -7.99 -6.57
CA SER A 338 -13.28 -6.57 -6.83
C SER A 338 -12.03 -5.83 -7.32
N TRP A 339 -10.84 -6.30 -6.94
CA TRP A 339 -9.56 -5.95 -7.56
C TRP A 339 -8.57 -7.12 -7.41
N TRP A 340 -7.45 -7.06 -8.14
CA TRP A 340 -6.31 -7.97 -7.97
C TRP A 340 -4.99 -7.23 -8.25
N TRP A 341 -3.87 -7.77 -7.76
CA TRP A 341 -2.52 -7.26 -8.06
C TRP A 341 -2.20 -7.45 -9.55
N GLN A 342 -1.95 -6.35 -10.24
CA GLN A 342 -1.63 -6.29 -11.65
C GLN A 342 -0.16 -5.88 -11.82
N LEU A 343 0.52 -6.56 -12.74
CA LEU A 343 1.91 -6.32 -13.09
C LEU A 343 1.98 -5.35 -14.27
N HIS A 344 2.78 -4.31 -14.13
CA HIS A 344 3.09 -3.34 -15.17
C HIS A 344 4.59 -3.31 -15.41
N TYR A 345 4.99 -2.85 -16.58
CA TYR A 345 6.38 -2.61 -16.92
C TYR A 345 6.56 -1.24 -17.55
N TRP A 346 7.72 -0.64 -17.31
CA TRP A 346 8.06 0.62 -17.94
C TRP A 346 8.46 0.40 -19.38
N ASN A 347 7.80 1.09 -20.30
CA ASN A 347 8.16 1.06 -21.71
C ASN A 347 9.01 2.28 -22.06
N GLU A 348 10.33 2.09 -22.08
CA GLU A 348 11.31 3.13 -22.45
C GLU A 348 11.08 3.75 -23.83
N THR A 349 10.43 3.04 -24.75
CA THR A 349 10.13 3.61 -26.08
C THR A 349 9.04 4.66 -26.01
N SER A 350 8.03 4.46 -25.15
CA SER A 350 6.91 5.39 -24.96
C SER A 350 7.05 6.29 -23.73
N ASN A 351 8.00 6.02 -22.85
CA ASN A 351 8.12 6.64 -21.52
C ASN A 351 6.79 6.59 -20.76
N ALA A 352 6.21 5.40 -20.67
CA ALA A 352 4.95 5.17 -20.00
C ALA A 352 4.87 3.74 -19.47
N TRP A 353 4.11 3.55 -18.40
CA TRP A 353 3.73 2.23 -17.92
C TRP A 353 2.86 1.50 -18.93
N SER A 354 2.94 0.18 -18.91
CA SER A 354 2.10 -0.70 -19.69
C SER A 354 1.80 -1.96 -18.90
N GLU A 355 0.55 -2.39 -18.89
CA GLU A 355 0.15 -3.68 -18.33
C GLU A 355 0.94 -4.83 -18.97
N SER A 356 1.45 -5.73 -18.13
CA SER A 356 2.03 -7.00 -18.56
C SER A 356 0.94 -7.99 -18.96
N MET A 357 1.01 -8.49 -20.19
CA MET A 357 0.12 -9.57 -20.67
C MET A 357 0.60 -10.97 -20.26
N VAL A 358 1.69 -11.05 -19.51
CA VAL A 358 2.31 -12.30 -19.05
C VAL A 358 2.54 -12.24 -17.53
N GLY A 359 2.59 -13.42 -16.89
CA GLY A 359 2.91 -13.53 -15.47
C GLY A 359 4.36 -13.15 -15.16
N MET A 360 4.66 -13.00 -13.88
CA MET A 360 5.94 -12.47 -13.40
C MET A 360 7.15 -13.31 -13.83
N ASP A 361 7.02 -14.64 -13.96
CA ASP A 361 8.12 -15.50 -14.41
C ASP A 361 8.48 -15.34 -15.89
N SER A 362 7.55 -14.82 -16.69
CA SER A 362 7.70 -14.64 -18.14
C SER A 362 8.04 -13.22 -18.55
N LEU A 363 7.92 -12.25 -17.64
CA LEU A 363 8.32 -10.87 -17.88
C LEU A 363 9.81 -10.72 -17.55
N ILE A 364 10.64 -10.75 -18.60
CA ILE A 364 12.09 -10.60 -18.55
C ILE A 364 12.54 -9.35 -19.30
N ASP A 365 13.81 -8.98 -19.15
CA ASP A 365 14.44 -7.84 -19.82
C ASP A 365 13.71 -6.52 -19.55
N LYS A 366 13.36 -6.26 -18.27
CA LYS A 366 12.74 -5.00 -17.82
C LYS A 366 13.55 -4.44 -16.67
N GLU A 367 13.93 -3.18 -16.81
CA GLU A 367 14.63 -2.44 -15.75
C GLU A 367 13.67 -1.98 -14.66
N HIS A 368 12.44 -1.60 -15.04
CA HIS A 368 11.43 -1.14 -14.08
C HIS A 368 10.12 -1.90 -14.24
N ILE A 369 9.61 -2.42 -13.13
CA ILE A 369 8.29 -3.04 -13.03
C ILE A 369 7.46 -2.34 -11.96
N ALA A 370 6.13 -2.49 -12.03
CA ALA A 370 5.25 -2.03 -10.99
C ALA A 370 4.16 -3.03 -10.64
N TRP A 371 3.79 -3.06 -9.35
CA TRP A 371 2.62 -3.74 -8.83
C TRP A 371 1.58 -2.73 -8.39
N ALA A 372 0.36 -2.84 -8.94
CA ALA A 372 -0.74 -1.97 -8.58
C ALA A 372 -2.07 -2.75 -8.58
N PRO A 373 -3.11 -2.30 -7.86
CA PRO A 373 -4.47 -2.78 -8.11
C PRO A 373 -4.84 -2.62 -9.59
N ASN A 374 -5.52 -3.60 -10.16
CA ASN A 374 -6.01 -3.55 -11.54
C ASN A 374 -6.94 -2.35 -11.86
N SER A 375 -7.43 -1.65 -10.84
CA SER A 375 -8.23 -0.43 -10.95
C SER A 375 -7.37 0.84 -11.08
N THR A 376 -6.06 0.74 -10.88
CA THR A 376 -5.10 1.83 -11.05
C THR A 376 -4.84 2.06 -12.54
N LEU A 377 -5.02 3.29 -13.02
CA LEU A 377 -4.65 3.65 -14.39
C LEU A 377 -3.13 3.76 -14.50
N ASP A 378 -2.56 3.34 -15.64
CA ASP A 378 -1.11 3.41 -15.90
C ASP A 378 -0.51 4.81 -15.66
N GLU A 379 -1.28 5.88 -15.91
CA GLU A 379 -0.86 7.27 -15.71
C GLU A 379 -0.76 7.69 -14.23
N PHE A 380 -1.30 6.90 -13.31
CA PHE A 380 -1.24 7.12 -11.87
C PHE A 380 -0.18 6.27 -11.17
N ILE A 381 0.47 5.36 -11.90
CA ILE A 381 1.66 4.69 -11.39
C ILE A 381 2.82 5.68 -11.50
N PRO A 382 3.52 6.00 -10.40
CA PRO A 382 4.66 6.90 -10.43
C PRO A 382 5.70 6.45 -11.45
N THR A 383 6.28 7.41 -12.16
CA THR A 383 7.34 7.17 -13.12
C THR A 383 8.63 6.75 -12.39
N PRO A 384 9.40 5.79 -12.95
CA PRO A 384 10.64 5.34 -12.28
C PRO A 384 11.61 6.49 -12.05
N GLY A 385 12.16 6.60 -10.84
CA GLY A 385 13.07 7.66 -10.43
C GLY A 385 12.42 9.02 -10.14
N ASP A 386 11.11 9.18 -10.40
CA ASP A 386 10.34 10.34 -9.93
C ASP A 386 9.71 10.09 -8.54
N VAL A 387 9.73 8.84 -8.08
CA VAL A 387 9.60 8.54 -6.66
C VAL A 387 10.97 8.86 -6.06
N GLU A 388 11.13 10.04 -5.46
CA GLU A 388 12.32 10.27 -4.64
C GLU A 388 12.48 9.05 -3.71
N THR A 389 13.64 8.40 -3.70
CA THR A 389 14.01 7.38 -2.71
C THR A 389 13.98 8.04 -1.36
N SER A 390 12.77 8.07 -0.87
CA SER A 390 12.29 8.77 0.28
C SER A 390 11.29 7.74 0.74
N THR A 391 11.52 7.24 1.94
CA THR A 391 10.43 7.04 2.88
C THR A 391 9.67 8.38 2.99
N SER A 392 8.97 8.73 1.91
CA SER A 392 8.28 9.97 1.71
C SER A 392 6.97 9.75 2.43
N HIS A 393 6.96 10.16 3.69
CA HIS A 393 5.80 10.56 4.47
C HIS A 393 4.60 10.74 3.54
N SER A 394 3.78 9.69 3.39
CA SER A 394 2.60 9.78 2.55
C SER A 394 1.61 10.65 3.34
N THR A 395 1.77 11.96 3.22
CA THR A 395 0.89 12.91 3.87
C THR A 395 -0.44 12.85 3.14
N GLN A 396 -1.48 12.40 3.85
CA GLN A 396 -2.80 12.19 3.29
C GLN A 396 -3.73 13.31 3.78
N THR A 397 -4.42 13.95 2.85
CA THR A 397 -5.48 14.93 3.11
C THR A 397 -6.80 14.38 2.61
N PHE A 398 -7.69 14.04 3.53
CA PHE A 398 -8.98 13.42 3.25
C PHE A 398 -10.07 14.47 3.08
N ILE A 399 -11.01 14.21 2.17
CA ILE A 399 -12.28 14.91 2.03
C ILE A 399 -13.39 13.93 2.40
N LEU A 400 -14.20 14.29 3.40
CA LEU A 400 -15.30 13.50 3.94
C LEU A 400 -16.62 14.26 3.81
N ASP A 401 -17.73 13.52 3.72
CA ASP A 401 -19.07 14.12 3.85
C ASP A 401 -19.46 14.38 5.31
N ALA A 402 -20.63 15.00 5.50
CA ALA A 402 -21.21 15.31 6.81
C ALA A 402 -21.41 14.08 7.72
N ASP A 403 -21.53 12.87 7.15
CA ASP A 403 -21.65 11.61 7.89
C ASP A 403 -20.28 10.97 8.16
N TRP A 404 -19.18 11.71 7.97
CA TRP A 404 -17.81 11.24 8.14
C TRP A 404 -17.44 10.07 7.22
N LYS A 405 -18.11 9.93 6.07
CA LYS A 405 -17.71 8.96 5.04
C LYS A 405 -16.65 9.59 4.12
N PRO A 406 -15.44 9.02 4.02
CA PRO A 406 -14.42 9.50 3.08
C PRO A 406 -14.94 9.43 1.64
N LYS A 407 -14.71 10.49 0.85
CA LYS A 407 -15.06 10.58 -0.56
C LYS A 407 -13.84 10.62 -1.46
N ALA A 408 -12.83 11.38 -1.05
CA ALA A 408 -11.58 11.50 -1.77
C ALA A 408 -10.40 11.67 -0.81
N VAL A 409 -9.20 11.29 -1.26
CA VAL A 409 -7.94 11.58 -0.58
C VAL A 409 -6.91 12.15 -1.56
N PHE A 410 -6.17 13.14 -1.11
CA PHE A 410 -5.01 13.69 -1.80
C PHE A 410 -3.76 13.22 -1.07
N VAL A 411 -2.83 12.62 -1.81
CA VAL A 411 -1.58 12.07 -1.28
C VAL A 411 -0.42 12.98 -1.66
N GLY A 412 0.53 13.15 -0.75
CA GLY A 412 1.67 14.05 -0.91
C GLY A 412 1.29 15.52 -0.64
N TYR A 413 2.17 16.44 -1.03
CA TYR A 413 2.05 17.87 -0.75
C TYR A 413 1.94 18.75 -2.00
N ASP A 414 2.29 18.25 -3.20
CA ASP A 414 2.33 19.02 -4.45
C ASP A 414 1.00 18.95 -5.26
N TRP A 415 -0.12 18.74 -4.56
CA TRP A 415 -1.42 18.71 -5.21
C TRP A 415 -1.89 20.11 -5.61
N ASP A 416 -2.56 20.20 -6.76
CA ASP A 416 -3.13 21.45 -7.27
C ASP A 416 -4.30 21.91 -6.40
N VAL A 417 -4.13 23.07 -5.74
CA VAL A 417 -5.13 23.65 -4.83
C VAL A 417 -6.47 23.90 -5.52
N ASP A 418 -6.50 24.28 -6.80
CA ASP A 418 -7.76 24.51 -7.51
C ASP A 418 -8.52 23.20 -7.72
N LYS A 419 -7.80 22.12 -8.06
CA LYS A 419 -8.39 20.77 -8.17
C LYS A 419 -8.91 20.24 -6.84
N PHE A 420 -8.16 20.48 -5.76
CA PHE A 420 -8.59 20.15 -4.40
C PHE A 420 -9.89 20.89 -4.02
N VAL A 421 -9.94 22.20 -4.27
CA VAL A 421 -11.13 23.03 -4.00
C VAL A 421 -12.34 22.57 -4.82
N ASP A 422 -12.15 22.15 -6.07
CA ASP A 422 -13.22 21.59 -6.91
C ASP A 422 -13.82 20.33 -6.29
N ASP A 423 -13.00 19.47 -5.71
CA ASP A 423 -13.45 18.24 -5.03
C ASP A 423 -14.15 18.54 -3.70
N VAL A 424 -13.67 19.51 -2.91
CA VAL A 424 -14.37 19.97 -1.70
C VAL A 424 -15.75 20.52 -2.05
N LYS A 425 -15.84 21.37 -3.08
CA LYS A 425 -17.12 21.90 -3.58
C LYS A 425 -18.04 20.79 -4.09
N ARG A 426 -17.48 19.77 -4.74
CA ARG A 426 -18.23 18.60 -5.21
C ARG A 426 -18.82 17.83 -4.04
N ALA A 427 -18.04 17.55 -3.00
CA ALA A 427 -18.51 16.88 -1.79
C ALA A 427 -19.69 17.65 -1.15
N ALA A 428 -19.60 18.99 -1.07
CA ALA A 428 -20.65 19.82 -0.50
C ALA A 428 -21.94 19.81 -1.33
N ASN A 429 -21.80 19.79 -2.66
CA ASN A 429 -22.96 19.72 -3.54
C ASN A 429 -23.68 18.36 -3.48
N LEU A 430 -22.95 17.27 -3.22
CA LEU A 430 -23.56 15.96 -3.00
C LEU A 430 -24.36 15.92 -1.69
N ALA A 431 -23.89 16.60 -0.64
CA ALA A 431 -24.62 16.72 0.62
C ALA A 431 -25.93 17.53 0.51
N SER A 432 -26.03 18.40 -0.51
CA SER A 432 -27.18 19.29 -0.72
C SER A 432 -28.21 18.79 -1.75
N ASP A 433 -28.01 17.62 -2.38
CA ASP A 433 -28.99 16.99 -3.27
C ASP A 433 -29.99 16.11 -2.48
N PRO A 434 -31.27 16.53 -2.34
CA PRO A 434 -32.26 15.78 -1.56
C PRO A 434 -32.78 14.50 -2.23
N ASP A 435 -32.42 14.21 -3.49
CA ASP A 435 -32.92 13.06 -4.26
C ASP A 435 -31.98 11.83 -4.23
N ASP A 436 -30.79 11.91 -3.62
CA ASP A 436 -29.89 10.76 -3.48
C ASP A 436 -30.26 9.90 -2.25
N HIS A 437 -31.32 9.10 -2.42
CA HIS A 437 -31.76 8.13 -1.43
C HIS A 437 -30.96 6.83 -1.53
N ASP A 438 -29.70 6.84 -1.08
CA ASP A 438 -29.06 5.61 -0.62
C ASP A 438 -28.25 5.82 0.68
N HIS A 439 -28.89 5.37 1.77
CA HIS A 439 -28.36 5.09 3.11
C HIS A 439 -28.05 6.24 4.09
N GLY A 440 -28.94 6.37 5.09
CA GLY A 440 -28.63 6.93 6.41
C GLY A 440 -29.45 8.16 6.78
N LEU A 441 -30.59 8.00 7.48
CA LEU A 441 -31.32 9.13 8.04
C LEU A 441 -30.51 9.77 9.19
N PRO A 442 -30.15 11.07 9.14
CA PRO A 442 -29.66 11.77 10.31
C PRO A 442 -30.85 12.12 11.23
N GLY A 443 -30.60 12.01 12.53
CA GLY A 443 -31.61 12.17 13.57
C GLY A 443 -32.20 13.58 13.66
N PHE A 444 -33.39 13.79 13.08
CA PHE A 444 -34.28 14.88 13.49
C PHE A 444 -35.26 14.39 14.56
N VAL A 445 -34.94 14.67 15.83
CA VAL A 445 -35.92 14.60 16.92
C VAL A 445 -36.89 15.76 16.76
N PHE A 446 -37.99 15.55 16.03
CA PHE A 446 -39.15 16.44 16.10
C PHE A 446 -39.85 16.24 17.45
N ALA A 447 -39.60 17.16 18.38
CA ALA A 447 -40.43 17.35 19.56
C ALA A 447 -41.86 17.70 19.12
N THR A 448 -42.77 16.73 19.19
CA THR A 448 -44.20 17.00 19.06
C THR A 448 -44.88 16.72 20.40
N VAL A 449 -44.99 17.78 21.21
CA VAL A 449 -45.91 17.82 22.35
C VAL A 449 -47.29 18.17 21.81
N ALA A 450 -48.22 17.22 21.84
CA ALA A 450 -49.65 17.51 21.88
C ALA A 450 -50.39 16.43 22.67
N ALA A 451 -50.66 16.75 23.94
CA ALA A 451 -51.58 16.03 24.79
C ALA A 451 -53.03 16.22 24.32
N SER A 452 -53.80 15.14 24.27
CA SER A 452 -55.21 15.09 24.71
C SER A 452 -55.68 13.63 24.70
N LEU A 453 -55.76 13.00 25.87
CA LEU A 453 -56.97 12.89 26.71
C LEU A 453 -58.08 12.03 26.09
N GLY A 454 -58.27 10.84 26.68
CA GLY A 454 -59.60 10.49 27.22
C GLY A 454 -60.27 9.24 26.66
N LEU A 455 -60.21 8.16 27.46
CA LEU A 455 -61.35 7.36 27.93
C LEU A 455 -62.31 6.74 26.89
N ALA A 456 -62.27 5.40 26.77
CA ALA A 456 -63.35 4.46 27.12
C ALA A 456 -62.96 3.06 26.58
N ILE A 457 -62.62 2.04 27.38
CA ILE A 457 -63.47 1.25 28.31
C ILE A 457 -64.66 0.57 27.60
N ILE A 458 -64.53 -0.76 27.46
CA ILE A 458 -65.58 -1.82 27.50
C ILE A 458 -66.54 -1.91 26.30
N ALA A 459 -66.47 -3.02 25.55
CA ALA A 459 -67.43 -4.14 25.66
C ALA A 459 -67.23 -5.17 24.55
N SER A 460 -67.23 -6.44 24.94
CA SER A 460 -67.44 -7.60 24.09
C SER A 460 -68.76 -7.55 23.34
N SER A 461 -68.81 -8.15 22.14
CA SER A 461 -69.75 -9.26 21.84
C SER A 461 -69.63 -9.73 20.38
N ARG A 462 -69.54 -11.06 20.20
CA ARG A 462 -70.26 -11.95 19.24
C ARG A 462 -70.31 -11.49 17.77
N GLU A 463 -70.12 -12.29 16.73
CA GLU A 463 -70.36 -13.70 16.33
C GLU A 463 -69.81 -13.71 14.87
N GLU A 464 -69.22 -14.72 14.23
CA GLU A 464 -69.21 -16.19 14.29
C GLU A 464 -67.82 -16.73 13.93
#